data_AF-A0A521MG86-F1
#
_entry.id   AF-A0A521MG86-F1
#
_cell.length_a   1.000
_cell.length_b   1.000
_cell.length_c   1.000
_cell.angle_alpha   90.00
_cell.angle_beta   90.00
_cell.angle_gamma   90.00
#
_symmetry.space_group_name_H-M   'P 1'
#
loop_
_entity.id
_entity.type
_entity.pdbx_description
1 polymer ?
#
loop_
_entity_poly.entity_id
_entity_poly.type
_entity_poly.pdbx_seq_one_letter_code
_entity_poly.pdbx_strand_id
1 'polypeptide(L)'
;MALDKKIWLNDAYEILGSIADQDFLRDAWSGKSRYISTPTEIYNEVFSDAFLGEYARPELGLDEAQKAAGKTFIDSMEHFDSIGGPELPWQEVIDHPGWIEVREAAARFLALLRPAT
;
A
#
# COMPACT_ATOMS: atom_id res chain seq x y z
N MET A 1 -6.16 -18.71 12.20
CA MET A 1 -7.36 -17.87 12.44
C MET A 1 -8.04 -17.67 11.10
N ALA A 2 -9.37 -17.72 11.04
CA ALA A 2 -10.08 -17.28 9.84
C ALA A 2 -9.86 -15.78 9.69
N LEU A 3 -9.50 -15.33 8.48
CA LEU A 3 -9.38 -13.91 8.17
C LEU A 3 -10.79 -13.31 8.10
N ASP A 4 -11.06 -12.30 8.94
CA ASP A 4 -12.33 -11.57 8.87
C ASP A 4 -12.25 -10.53 7.75
N LYS A 5 -13.10 -10.68 6.73
CA LYS A 5 -13.15 -9.78 5.57
C LYS A 5 -13.31 -8.31 5.97
N LYS A 6 -14.10 -8.00 7.00
CA LYS A 6 -14.36 -6.63 7.42
C LYS A 6 -13.12 -6.02 8.07
N ILE A 7 -12.43 -6.79 8.91
CA ILE A 7 -11.15 -6.37 9.50
C ILE A 7 -10.15 -6.12 8.38
N TRP A 8 -9.99 -7.09 7.48
CA TRP A 8 -9.09 -6.97 6.34
C TRP A 8 -9.41 -5.76 5.45
N LEU A 9 -10.68 -5.52 5.11
CA LEU A 9 -11.06 -4.36 4.29
C LEU A 9 -10.74 -3.04 4.98
N ASN A 10 -10.98 -2.93 6.29
CA ASN A 10 -10.67 -1.71 7.04
C ASN A 10 -9.17 -1.43 7.02
N ASP A 11 -8.36 -2.44 7.31
CA ASP A 11 -6.91 -2.36 7.29
C ASP A 11 -6.41 -2.00 5.87
N ALA A 12 -7.02 -2.61 4.83
CA ALA A 12 -6.69 -2.33 3.44
C ALA A 12 -7.00 -0.88 3.06
N TYR A 13 -8.13 -0.35 3.52
CA TYR A 13 -8.49 1.04 3.26
C TYR A 13 -7.53 2.02 3.90
N GLU A 14 -7.11 1.75 5.14
CA GLU A 14 -6.16 2.60 5.87
C GLU A 14 -4.78 2.58 5.21
N ILE A 15 -4.27 1.39 4.91
CA ILE A 15 -2.95 1.19 4.29
C ILE A 15 -2.92 1.77 2.87
N LEU A 16 -3.83 1.34 2.00
CA LEU A 16 -3.86 1.80 0.60
C LEU A 16 -4.14 3.30 0.51
N GLY A 17 -4.98 3.83 1.40
CA GLY A 17 -5.23 5.27 1.49
C GLY A 17 -3.99 6.06 1.87
N SER A 18 -3.24 5.57 2.86
CA SER A 18 -1.99 6.20 3.31
C SER A 18 -0.90 6.18 2.23
N ILE A 19 -0.79 5.10 1.46
CA ILE A 19 0.16 5.02 0.33
C ILE A 19 -0.26 5.94 -0.81
N ALA A 20 -1.55 5.94 -1.15
CA ALA A 20 -2.07 6.76 -2.26
C ALA A 20 -1.97 8.26 -1.97
N ASP A 21 -1.94 8.68 -0.69
CA ASP A 21 -1.87 10.07 -0.28
C ASP A 21 -0.42 10.59 -0.22
N GLN A 22 -0.02 11.32 -1.27
CA GLN A 22 1.30 11.92 -1.37
C GLN A 22 1.59 12.95 -0.27
N ASP A 23 0.59 13.72 0.16
CA ASP A 23 0.79 14.78 1.16
C ASP A 23 0.98 14.16 2.54
N PHE A 24 0.19 13.12 2.86
CA PHE A 24 0.39 12.30 4.05
C PHE A 24 1.80 11.72 4.10
N LEU A 25 2.28 11.09 3.01
CA LEU A 25 3.62 10.51 2.96
C LEU A 25 4.72 11.56 3.11
N ARG A 26 4.57 12.74 2.48
CA ARG A 26 5.49 13.88 2.65
C ARG A 26 5.55 14.34 4.11
N ASP A 27 4.41 14.47 4.77
CA ASP A 27 4.35 14.91 6.16
C ASP A 27 4.89 13.85 7.13
N ALA A 28 4.51 12.57 6.94
CA ALA A 28 4.96 11.44 7.76
C ALA A 28 6.48 11.26 7.67
N TRP A 29 7.04 11.23 6.47
CA TRP A 29 8.47 10.99 6.28
C TRP A 29 9.37 12.19 6.53
N SER A 30 8.84 13.41 6.38
CA SER A 30 9.61 14.61 6.73
C SER A 30 9.76 14.82 8.24
N GLY A 31 9.12 13.98 9.07
CA GLY A 31 9.15 14.08 10.54
C GLY A 31 8.42 15.32 11.07
N LYS A 32 7.60 15.97 10.24
CA LYS A 32 6.80 17.15 10.60
C LYS A 32 5.41 16.80 11.12
N SER A 33 4.95 15.58 10.87
CA SER A 33 3.68 15.05 11.35
C SER A 33 3.75 14.64 12.84
N ARG A 34 2.60 14.58 13.52
CA ARG A 34 2.48 14.00 14.88
C ARG A 34 2.71 12.48 14.91
N TYR A 35 2.71 11.85 13.75
CA TYR A 35 3.02 10.47 13.49
C TYR A 35 4.44 10.43 12.91
N ILE A 36 5.41 10.03 13.72
CA ILE A 36 6.75 9.69 13.24
C ILE A 36 6.62 8.25 12.73
N SER A 37 6.32 8.09 11.45
CA SER A 37 6.46 6.81 10.76
C SER A 37 7.56 7.01 9.71
N THR A 38 8.66 6.29 9.87
CA THR A 38 9.75 6.28 8.89
C THR A 38 9.29 5.63 7.58
N PRO A 39 9.96 5.91 6.43
CA PRO A 39 9.78 5.13 5.21
C PRO A 39 9.81 3.65 5.48
N THR A 40 10.75 3.18 6.30
CA THR A 40 10.88 1.80 6.74
C THR A 40 9.69 1.29 7.56
N GLU A 41 9.04 2.10 8.40
CA GLU A 41 7.86 1.67 9.16
C GLU A 41 6.63 1.55 8.26
N ILE A 42 6.38 2.52 7.39
CA ILE A 42 5.34 2.40 6.36
C ILE A 42 5.67 1.22 5.44
N TYR A 43 6.94 1.04 5.10
CA TYR A 43 7.40 -0.13 4.36
C TYR A 43 7.06 -1.41 5.12
N ASN A 44 7.40 -1.54 6.40
CA ASN A 44 7.13 -2.76 7.16
C ASN A 44 5.64 -3.01 7.40
N GLU A 45 4.83 -1.97 7.59
CA GLU A 45 3.38 -2.08 7.70
C GLU A 45 2.76 -2.58 6.40
N VAL A 46 3.28 -2.11 5.27
CA VAL A 46 2.82 -2.50 3.93
C VAL A 46 3.38 -3.87 3.53
N PHE A 47 4.68 -4.10 3.64
CA PHE A 47 5.42 -5.32 3.28
C PHE A 47 5.35 -6.43 4.33
N SER A 48 4.61 -6.24 5.42
CA SER A 48 4.27 -7.35 6.30
C SER A 48 3.55 -8.41 5.46
N ASP A 49 4.20 -9.58 5.32
CA ASP A 49 3.69 -10.78 4.63
C ASP A 49 2.24 -11.13 5.01
N ALA A 50 1.81 -10.69 6.19
CA ALA A 50 0.47 -10.89 6.71
C ALA A 50 -0.63 -10.19 5.91
N PHE A 51 -0.36 -9.09 5.18
CA PHE A 51 -1.43 -8.31 4.54
C PHE A 51 -1.48 -8.48 3.01
N LEU A 52 -0.32 -8.48 2.36
CA LEU A 52 -0.19 -8.42 0.90
C LEU A 52 -0.47 -9.75 0.18
N GLY A 53 -0.30 -10.89 0.85
CA GLY A 53 -0.68 -12.19 0.27
C GLY A 53 -2.18 -12.49 0.38
N GLU A 54 -2.91 -11.71 1.17
CA GLU A 54 -4.27 -12.08 1.56
C GLU A 54 -5.34 -11.72 0.53
N TYR A 55 -5.09 -10.78 -0.41
CA TYR A 55 -6.07 -10.41 -1.46
C TYR A 55 -6.51 -11.61 -2.32
N ALA A 56 -5.65 -12.62 -2.46
CA ALA A 56 -5.94 -13.83 -3.25
C ALA A 56 -6.79 -14.85 -2.49
N ARG A 57 -7.05 -14.64 -1.19
CA ARG A 57 -7.79 -15.58 -0.35
C ARG A 57 -9.28 -15.63 -0.74
N PRO A 58 -9.84 -16.82 -1.01
CA PRO A 58 -11.24 -16.96 -1.37
C PRO A 58 -12.22 -16.36 -0.36
N GLU A 59 -11.87 -16.37 0.93
CA GLU A 59 -12.70 -15.87 2.04
C GLU A 59 -13.01 -14.37 1.95
N LEU A 60 -12.16 -13.59 1.26
CA LEU A 60 -12.40 -12.17 1.03
C LEU A 60 -13.47 -11.91 -0.04
N GLY A 61 -13.79 -12.89 -0.88
CA GLY A 61 -14.80 -12.76 -1.93
C GLY A 61 -14.56 -11.55 -2.83
N LEU A 62 -13.29 -11.27 -3.16
CA LEU A 62 -12.93 -10.26 -4.14
C LEU A 62 -13.24 -10.76 -5.54
N ASP A 63 -13.68 -9.86 -6.42
CA ASP A 63 -13.83 -10.18 -7.84
C ASP A 63 -12.48 -10.19 -8.58
N GLU A 64 -12.49 -10.60 -9.84
CA GLU A 64 -11.26 -10.72 -10.64
C GLU A 64 -10.58 -9.37 -10.90
N ALA A 65 -11.33 -8.26 -10.97
CA ALA A 65 -10.76 -6.93 -11.16
C ALA A 65 -10.05 -6.46 -9.89
N GLN A 66 -10.65 -6.68 -8.72
CA GLN A 66 -10.08 -6.40 -7.41
C GLN A 66 -8.84 -7.25 -7.17
N LYS A 67 -8.87 -8.55 -7.50
CA LYS A 67 -7.69 -9.42 -7.40
C LYS A 67 -6.57 -8.98 -8.34
N ALA A 68 -6.90 -8.63 -9.58
CA ALA A 68 -5.90 -8.15 -10.55
C ALA A 68 -5.24 -6.86 -10.05
N ALA A 69 -6.02 -5.91 -9.51
CA ALA A 69 -5.49 -4.68 -8.94
C ALA A 69 -4.63 -4.94 -7.70
N GLY A 70 -5.05 -5.87 -6.83
CA GLY A 70 -4.23 -6.34 -5.70
C GLY A 70 -2.90 -6.90 -6.17
N LYS A 71 -2.91 -7.77 -7.19
CA LYS A 71 -1.69 -8.31 -7.80
C LYS A 71 -0.79 -7.21 -8.36
N THR A 72 -1.34 -6.28 -9.16
CA THR A 72 -0.56 -5.17 -9.73
C THR A 72 0.08 -4.32 -8.64
N PHE A 73 -0.66 -4.03 -7.56
CA PHE A 73 -0.11 -3.33 -6.41
C PHE A 73 1.08 -4.10 -5.82
N ILE A 74 0.95 -5.41 -5.55
CA ILE A 74 2.07 -6.22 -5.03
C ILE A 74 3.26 -6.23 -5.99
N ASP A 75 3.04 -6.47 -7.28
CA ASP A 75 4.10 -6.51 -8.28
C ASP A 75 4.87 -5.16 -8.32
N SER A 76 4.16 -4.03 -8.22
CA SER A 76 4.79 -2.70 -8.14
C SER A 76 5.59 -2.50 -6.86
N MET A 77 5.11 -3.01 -5.72
CA MET A 77 5.84 -2.98 -4.45
C MET A 77 7.14 -3.79 -4.54
N GLU A 78 7.08 -5.04 -5.03
CA GLU A 78 8.24 -5.91 -5.23
C GLU A 78 9.24 -5.31 -6.21
N HIS A 79 8.76 -4.67 -7.28
CA HIS A 79 9.61 -3.97 -8.22
C HIS A 79 10.35 -2.80 -7.54
N PHE A 80 9.64 -1.99 -6.74
CA PHE A 80 10.24 -0.88 -6.01
C PHE A 80 11.26 -1.34 -4.96
N ASP A 81 11.02 -2.48 -4.30
CA ASP A 81 12.00 -3.10 -3.40
C ASP A 81 13.30 -3.46 -4.13
N SER A 82 13.17 -4.06 -5.32
CA SER A 82 14.31 -4.53 -6.11
C SER A 82 15.26 -3.43 -6.61
N ILE A 83 14.79 -2.18 -6.69
CA ILE A 83 15.57 -1.04 -7.21
C ILE A 83 16.20 -0.17 -6.11
N GLY A 84 15.86 -0.41 -4.83
CA GLY A 84 16.42 0.33 -3.70
C GLY A 84 15.51 0.39 -2.48
N GLY A 85 14.19 0.23 -2.67
CA GLY A 85 13.22 0.05 -1.59
C GLY A 85 13.33 1.10 -0.47
N PRO A 86 13.36 0.65 0.81
CA PRO A 86 13.34 1.54 1.99
C PRO A 86 14.71 2.13 2.34
N GLU A 87 15.78 1.67 1.68
CA GLU A 87 17.15 2.16 1.91
C GLU A 87 17.41 3.52 1.23
N LEU A 88 16.52 3.94 0.32
CA LEU A 88 16.58 5.25 -0.29
C LEU A 88 16.19 6.35 0.72
N PRO A 89 16.84 7.52 0.68
CA PRO A 89 16.39 8.69 1.42
C PRO A 89 14.93 9.01 1.09
N TRP A 90 14.12 9.37 2.09
CA TRP A 90 12.68 9.57 1.87
C TRP A 90 12.36 10.60 0.78
N GLN A 91 13.19 11.62 0.61
CA GLN A 91 13.05 12.63 -0.44
C GLN A 91 13.17 12.01 -1.83
N GLU A 92 14.03 11.00 -1.96
CA GLU A 92 14.24 10.27 -3.21
C GLU A 92 13.11 9.27 -3.43
N VAL A 93 12.53 8.68 -2.36
CA VAL A 93 11.38 7.77 -2.45
C VAL A 93 10.14 8.47 -2.98
N ILE A 94 9.75 9.63 -2.40
CA ILE A 94 8.46 10.27 -2.73
C ILE A 94 8.32 10.61 -4.20
N ASP A 95 9.40 11.06 -4.82
CA ASP A 95 9.42 11.47 -6.22
C ASP A 95 10.02 10.38 -7.13
N HIS A 96 10.33 9.19 -6.58
CA HIS A 96 10.85 8.07 -7.36
C HIS A 96 9.79 7.58 -8.36
N PRO A 97 10.14 7.35 -9.65
CA PRO A 97 9.22 6.79 -10.63
C PRO A 97 8.56 5.47 -10.18
N GLY A 98 9.36 4.54 -9.63
CA GLY A 98 8.83 3.28 -9.08
C GLY A 98 7.88 3.46 -7.89
N TRP A 99 8.08 4.49 -7.05
CA TRP A 99 7.15 4.77 -5.95
C TRP A 99 5.87 5.43 -6.46
N ILE A 100 5.96 6.27 -7.50
CA ILE A 100 4.77 6.81 -8.19
C ILE A 100 3.90 5.65 -8.69
N GLU A 101 4.50 4.62 -9.32
CA GLU A 101 3.76 3.43 -9.77
C GLU A 101 3.09 2.69 -8.61
N VAL A 102 3.79 2.53 -7.49
CA VAL A 102 3.22 1.97 -6.24
C VAL A 102 1.98 2.77 -5.79
N ARG A 103 2.08 4.10 -5.72
CA ARG A 103 0.97 4.96 -5.28
C ARG A 103 -0.22 4.87 -6.22
N GLU A 104 0.03 4.89 -7.52
CA GLU A 104 -1.04 4.74 -8.51
C GLU A 104 -1.73 3.38 -8.41
N ALA A 105 -0.96 2.30 -8.22
CA ALA A 105 -1.51 0.96 -8.05
C ALA A 105 -2.34 0.86 -6.76
N ALA A 106 -1.86 1.44 -5.65
CA ALA A 106 -2.59 1.52 -4.39
C ALA A 106 -3.92 2.29 -4.54
N ALA A 107 -3.90 3.44 -5.20
CA ALA A 107 -5.09 4.25 -5.45
C ALA A 107 -6.13 3.51 -6.30
N ARG A 108 -5.68 2.79 -7.35
CA ARG A 108 -6.56 1.97 -8.19
C ARG A 108 -7.18 0.82 -7.41
N PHE A 109 -6.38 0.13 -6.60
CA PHE A 109 -6.87 -0.97 -5.78
C PHE A 109 -7.90 -0.48 -4.75
N LEU A 110 -7.61 0.63 -4.07
CA LEU A 110 -8.53 1.27 -3.13
C LEU A 110 -9.87 1.64 -3.80
N ALA A 111 -9.83 2.25 -5.00
CA ALA A 111 -11.02 2.64 -5.73
C ALA A 111 -11.93 1.44 -6.09
N LEU A 112 -11.34 0.28 -6.36
CA LEU A 112 -12.08 -0.95 -6.65
C LEU A 112 -12.63 -1.62 -5.38
N LEU A 113 -11.92 -1.52 -4.27
CA LEU A 113 -12.40 -2.04 -2.97
C LEU A 113 -13.45 -1.12 -2.32
N ARG A 114 -13.43 0.17 -2.65
CA ARG A 114 -14.37 1.18 -2.15
C ARG A 114 -14.78 2.11 -3.29
N PRO A 115 -15.72 1.69 -4.15
CA PRO A 115 -16.25 2.54 -5.20
C PRO A 115 -16.89 3.79 -4.56
N ALA A 116 -16.60 4.97 -5.12
CA ALA A 116 -17.30 6.19 -4.72
C ALA A 116 -18.81 5.97 -4.92
N THR A 117 -19.58 6.18 -3.86
CA THR A 117 -21.04 6.02 -3.85
C THR A 117 -21.72 7.22 -4.48
#